data_AF-A0A4Z2EAV4-F1
#
_entry.id   AF-A0A4Z2EAV4-F1
#
_cell.length_a   1.000
_cell.length_b   1.000
_cell.length_c   1.000
_cell.angle_alpha   90.00
_cell.angle_beta   90.00
_cell.angle_gamma   90.00
#
_symmetry.space_group_name_H-M   'P 1'
#
loop_
_entity.id
_entity.type
_entity.pdbx_description
1 polymer ?
#
loop_
_entity_poly.entity_id
_entity_poly.type
_entity_poly.pdbx_seq_one_letter_code
_entity_poly.pdbx_strand_id
1 'polypeptide(L)'
;MRLKGCRLPPVRRAAHCADYASIRQQVDEIRRVGVNHFHFSLNWSAVVPTGDVAHPNTTLLDYYRCFTRQLLEANVRPVVTLWHHTRLRSSLPAPLETTNRWLNRKTPEAFADYARLCYRELGAHVKMWITLNEPNDETVSYLEGHQMLRAHALAWRAYHREFRHAQGGKVSTAMYSECILHYFDRTGMLFHQM
;
A
#
# COMPACT_ATOMS: atom_id res chain seq x y z
N MET A 1 -8.02 54.95 16.57
CA MET A 1 -7.27 54.05 15.66
C MET A 1 -7.37 52.63 16.17
N ARG A 2 -8.13 51.75 15.51
CA ARG A 2 -8.18 50.30 15.85
C ARG A 2 -6.97 49.61 15.23
N LEU A 3 -6.10 49.01 16.03
CA LEU A 3 -4.99 48.19 15.57
C LEU A 3 -5.56 47.01 14.77
N LYS A 4 -5.18 46.90 13.49
CA LYS A 4 -5.51 45.76 12.64
C LYS A 4 -4.92 44.50 13.27
N GLY A 5 -5.77 43.54 13.62
CA GLY A 5 -5.37 42.24 14.14
C GLY A 5 -4.46 41.51 13.15
N CYS A 6 -3.19 41.37 13.52
CA CYS A 6 -2.25 40.51 12.83
C CYS A 6 -2.65 39.06 13.11
N ARG A 7 -3.28 38.40 12.13
CA ARG A 7 -3.48 36.94 12.19
C ARG A 7 -2.15 36.28 11.83
N LEU A 8 -1.45 35.81 12.85
CA LEU A 8 -0.29 34.93 12.64
C LEU A 8 -0.76 33.69 11.88
N PRO A 9 -0.03 33.24 10.84
CA PRO A 9 -0.33 31.97 10.20
C PRO A 9 -0.24 30.85 11.25
N PRO A 10 -1.10 29.82 11.19
CA PRO A 10 -1.05 28.73 12.15
C PRO A 10 0.35 28.08 12.11
N VAL A 11 1.07 28.16 13.22
CA VAL A 11 2.35 27.48 13.42
C VAL A 11 2.04 25.99 13.49
N ARG A 12 2.06 25.31 12.34
CA ARG A 12 2.03 23.84 12.31
C ARG A 12 3.36 23.34 12.85
N ARG A 13 3.36 22.86 14.09
CA ARG A 13 4.49 22.11 14.67
C ARG A 13 4.77 20.91 13.77
N ALA A 14 6.02 20.71 13.39
CA ALA A 14 6.43 19.51 12.67
C ALA A 14 6.19 18.29 13.58
N ALA A 15 5.42 17.31 13.09
CA ALA A 15 5.19 16.06 13.81
C ALA A 15 6.51 15.28 13.87
N HIS A 16 6.93 14.89 15.07
CA HIS A 16 8.11 14.05 15.27
C HIS A 16 7.69 12.60 15.43
N CYS A 17 8.53 11.66 15.00
CA CYS A 17 8.19 10.24 15.12
C CYS A 17 8.02 9.75 16.56
N ALA A 18 8.53 10.51 17.54
CA ALA A 18 8.32 10.25 18.96
C ALA A 18 6.86 10.49 19.40
N ASP A 19 6.09 11.27 18.63
CA ASP A 19 4.69 11.57 18.92
C ASP A 19 3.79 10.33 18.70
N TYR A 20 4.28 9.33 17.94
CA TYR A 20 3.59 8.06 17.72
C TYR A 20 4.11 6.98 18.66
N ALA A 21 3.62 6.99 19.91
CA ALA A 21 4.07 6.07 20.96
C ALA A 21 4.00 4.58 20.56
N SER A 22 3.00 4.20 19.76
CA SER A 22 2.80 2.81 19.29
C SER A 22 3.90 2.32 18.36
N ILE A 23 4.56 3.21 17.58
CA ILE A 23 5.57 2.80 16.59
C ILE A 23 6.77 2.16 17.29
N ARG A 24 7.24 2.74 18.40
CA ARG A 24 8.40 2.19 19.13
C ARG A 24 8.12 0.77 19.62
N GLN A 25 6.97 0.57 20.26
CA GLN A 25 6.57 -0.75 20.73
C GLN A 25 6.49 -1.77 19.59
N GLN A 26 5.84 -1.42 18.47
CA GLN A 26 5.73 -2.31 17.32
C GLN A 26 7.10 -2.67 16.74
N VAL A 27 8.01 -1.70 16.59
CA VAL A 27 9.36 -1.95 16.06
C VAL A 27 10.19 -2.81 17.01
N ASP A 28 10.07 -2.62 18.32
CA ASP A 28 10.74 -3.46 19.33
C ASP A 28 10.23 -4.90 19.28
N GLU A 29 8.92 -5.10 19.12
CA GLU A 29 8.31 -6.42 18.96
C GLU A 29 8.81 -7.10 17.68
N ILE A 30 8.81 -6.41 16.53
CA ILE A 30 9.32 -6.93 15.26
C ILE A 30 10.79 -7.32 15.36
N ARG A 31 11.60 -6.47 16.03
CA ARG A 31 13.03 -6.73 16.22
C ARG A 31 13.28 -7.98 17.06
N ARG A 32 12.45 -8.23 18.09
CA ARG A 32 12.56 -9.44 18.93
C ARG A 32 12.30 -10.73 18.16
N VAL A 33 11.48 -10.69 17.10
CA VAL A 33 11.26 -11.86 16.22
C VAL A 33 12.53 -12.18 15.41
N GLY A 34 13.43 -11.21 15.20
CA GLY A 34 14.70 -11.42 14.49
C GLY A 34 14.58 -11.45 12.97
N VAL A 35 13.53 -10.84 12.41
CA VAL A 35 13.34 -10.73 10.95
C VAL A 35 14.21 -9.65 10.32
N ASN A 36 14.56 -9.82 9.05
CA ASN A 36 15.31 -8.84 8.26
C ASN A 36 14.42 -7.95 7.37
N HIS A 37 13.18 -8.38 7.10
CA HIS A 37 12.18 -7.65 6.35
C HIS A 37 10.86 -7.68 7.11
N PHE A 38 10.12 -6.58 7.06
CA PHE A 38 8.77 -6.51 7.60
C PHE A 38 7.81 -6.06 6.51
N HIS A 39 6.81 -6.88 6.26
CA HIS A 39 5.78 -6.65 5.24
C HIS A 39 4.52 -6.08 5.88
N PHE A 40 4.01 -4.98 5.32
CA PHE A 40 2.73 -4.41 5.72
C PHE A 40 2.03 -3.74 4.54
N SER A 41 0.74 -3.44 4.71
CA SER A 41 -0.07 -2.79 3.68
C SER A 41 -0.48 -1.38 4.12
N LEU A 42 -0.59 -0.49 3.13
CA LEU A 42 -1.18 0.84 3.30
C LEU A 42 -2.70 0.74 3.14
N ASN A 43 -3.39 1.68 3.78
CA ASN A 43 -4.83 1.82 3.62
C ASN A 43 -5.15 2.98 2.67
N TRP A 44 -5.42 2.69 1.40
CA TRP A 44 -5.65 3.71 0.37
C TRP A 44 -6.82 4.65 0.73
N SER A 45 -7.94 4.12 1.21
CA SER A 45 -9.09 4.94 1.64
C SER A 45 -8.80 5.83 2.84
N ALA A 46 -7.85 5.47 3.70
CA ALA A 46 -7.44 6.32 4.82
C ALA A 46 -6.40 7.37 4.42
N VAL A 47 -5.52 7.04 3.47
CA VAL A 47 -4.48 7.95 2.94
C VAL A 47 -5.11 9.00 2.02
N VAL A 48 -6.06 8.61 1.17
CA VAL A 48 -6.73 9.49 0.20
C VAL A 48 -8.25 9.30 0.26
N PRO A 49 -8.93 9.76 1.33
CA PRO A 49 -10.34 9.46 1.58
C PRO A 49 -11.28 9.97 0.49
N THR A 50 -10.97 11.13 -0.10
CA THR A 50 -11.74 11.75 -1.17
C THR A 50 -11.36 11.24 -2.56
N GLY A 51 -10.36 10.36 -2.68
CA GLY A 51 -9.76 9.99 -3.96
C GLY A 51 -8.87 11.05 -4.60
N ASP A 52 -8.81 12.28 -4.06
CA ASP A 52 -7.96 13.37 -4.55
C ASP A 52 -6.59 13.37 -3.85
N VAL A 53 -5.55 12.98 -4.59
CA VAL A 53 -4.16 12.91 -4.11
C VAL A 53 -3.54 14.27 -3.82
N ALA A 54 -4.16 15.38 -4.25
CA ALA A 54 -3.72 16.73 -3.89
C ALA A 54 -4.01 17.06 -2.41
N HIS A 55 -4.99 16.38 -1.81
CA HIS A 55 -5.41 16.59 -0.42
C HIS A 55 -5.34 15.28 0.39
N PRO A 56 -4.15 14.66 0.53
CA PRO A 56 -4.02 13.42 1.26
C PRO A 56 -4.10 13.64 2.78
N ASN A 57 -4.33 12.57 3.53
CA ASN A 57 -4.22 12.57 4.97
C ASN A 57 -2.74 12.62 5.39
N THR A 58 -2.23 13.85 5.57
CA THR A 58 -0.82 14.10 5.90
C THR A 58 -0.41 13.45 7.22
N THR A 59 -1.30 13.42 8.21
CA THR A 59 -1.02 12.81 9.53
C THR A 59 -0.75 11.31 9.43
N LEU A 60 -1.50 10.60 8.58
CA LEU A 60 -1.29 9.18 8.35
C LEU A 60 -0.05 8.90 7.49
N LEU A 61 0.23 9.76 6.50
CA LEU A 61 1.49 9.68 5.74
C LEU A 61 2.71 9.89 6.62
N ASP A 62 2.65 10.85 7.55
CA ASP A 62 3.71 11.09 8.54
C ASP A 62 3.90 9.88 9.45
N TYR A 63 2.82 9.22 9.87
CA TYR A 63 2.88 7.95 10.60
C TYR A 63 3.64 6.87 9.80
N TYR A 64 3.26 6.62 8.54
CA TYR A 64 3.93 5.62 7.71
C TYR A 64 5.39 5.96 7.42
N ARG A 65 5.70 7.26 7.23
CA ARG A 65 7.07 7.74 7.04
C ARG A 65 7.91 7.47 8.28
N CYS A 66 7.36 7.77 9.46
CA CYS A 66 8.01 7.49 10.73
C CYS A 66 8.20 5.99 10.99
N PHE A 67 7.19 5.18 10.69
CA PHE A 67 7.24 3.74 10.88
C PHE A 67 8.33 3.11 9.99
N THR A 68 8.34 3.45 8.69
CA THR A 68 9.37 2.96 7.76
C THR A 68 10.78 3.41 8.11
N ARG A 69 10.96 4.65 8.58
CA ARG A 69 12.25 5.14 9.08
C ARG A 69 12.73 4.35 10.30
N GLN A 70 11.85 4.15 11.29
CA GLN A 70 12.18 3.42 12.53
C GLN A 70 12.50 1.94 12.26
N LEU A 71 11.81 1.31 11.30
CA LEU A 71 12.16 -0.05 10.86
C LEU A 71 13.59 -0.11 10.31
N LEU A 72 13.98 0.84 9.46
CA LEU A 72 15.34 0.89 8.93
C LEU A 72 16.39 1.12 10.04
N GLU A 73 16.11 1.99 11.00
CA GLU A 73 16.98 2.22 12.17
C GLU A 73 17.15 0.95 13.02
N ALA A 74 16.14 0.08 13.03
CA ALA A 74 16.20 -1.25 13.64
C ALA A 74 16.82 -2.34 12.74
N ASN A 75 17.40 -1.98 11.58
CA ASN A 75 17.91 -2.90 10.56
C ASN A 75 16.86 -3.84 9.94
N VAL A 76 15.59 -3.44 9.95
CA VAL A 76 14.49 -4.17 9.33
C VAL A 76 14.05 -3.44 8.07
N ARG A 77 14.10 -4.10 6.92
CA ARG A 77 13.75 -3.50 5.63
C ARG A 77 12.23 -3.53 5.41
N PRO A 78 11.56 -2.39 5.18
CA PRO A 78 10.13 -2.38 4.92
C PRO A 78 9.82 -2.90 3.52
N VAL A 79 8.84 -3.81 3.44
CA VAL A 79 8.18 -4.24 2.21
C VAL A 79 6.75 -3.71 2.26
N VAL A 80 6.36 -2.86 1.31
CA VAL A 80 5.08 -2.14 1.38
C VAL A 80 4.14 -2.57 0.27
N THR A 81 2.95 -3.03 0.65
CA THR A 81 1.82 -3.23 -0.26
C THR A 81 0.98 -1.95 -0.35
N LEU A 82 0.74 -1.46 -1.57
CA LEU A 82 -0.04 -0.24 -1.82
C LEU A 82 -1.54 -0.46 -1.63
N TRP A 83 -2.06 -1.57 -2.15
CA TRP A 83 -3.47 -1.95 -2.01
C TRP A 83 -3.61 -3.42 -1.66
N HIS A 84 -4.45 -3.65 -0.65
CA HIS A 84 -4.80 -4.95 -0.13
C HIS A 84 -6.32 -4.99 0.02
N HIS A 85 -6.93 -6.02 -0.55
CA HIS A 85 -8.32 -6.36 -0.29
C HIS A 85 -8.39 -7.51 0.71
N THR A 86 -9.37 -7.46 1.57
CA THR A 86 -9.76 -8.59 2.41
C THR A 86 -11.21 -8.89 2.10
N ARG A 87 -11.64 -10.15 2.30
CA ARG A 87 -13.03 -10.59 2.07
C ARG A 87 -14.09 -9.72 2.75
N LEU A 88 -13.73 -9.01 3.82
CA LEU A 88 -14.63 -8.13 4.58
C LEU A 88 -14.46 -6.64 4.28
N ARG A 89 -13.32 -6.21 3.73
CA ARG A 89 -13.01 -4.78 3.50
C ARG A 89 -12.12 -4.60 2.28
N SER A 90 -12.61 -3.80 1.34
CA SER A 90 -11.81 -3.16 0.30
C SER A 90 -11.27 -1.83 0.82
N SER A 91 -9.99 -1.54 0.58
CA SER A 91 -9.35 -0.28 0.96
C SER A 91 -9.55 0.84 -0.07
N LEU A 92 -10.58 0.79 -0.92
CA LEU A 92 -10.85 1.86 -1.91
C LEU A 92 -11.44 3.12 -1.24
N PRO A 93 -11.03 4.32 -1.68
CA PRO A 93 -11.67 5.58 -1.31
C PRO A 93 -13.19 5.58 -1.58
N ALA A 94 -13.94 6.30 -0.74
CA ALA A 94 -15.40 6.31 -0.81
C ALA A 94 -15.97 6.66 -2.20
N PRO A 95 -15.41 7.64 -2.95
CA PRO A 95 -15.90 7.92 -4.29
C PRO A 95 -15.68 6.78 -5.30
N LEU A 96 -14.63 5.99 -5.14
CA LEU A 96 -14.38 4.83 -6.00
C LEU A 96 -15.25 3.64 -5.59
N GLU A 97 -15.50 3.48 -4.28
CA GLU A 97 -16.45 2.48 -3.77
C GLU A 97 -17.86 2.68 -4.34
N THR A 98 -18.35 3.92 -4.43
CA THR A 98 -19.68 4.22 -4.98
C THR A 98 -19.71 4.26 -6.51
N THR A 99 -18.57 4.43 -7.17
CA THR A 99 -18.47 4.49 -8.63
C THR A 99 -17.96 3.17 -9.21
N ASN A 100 -18.66 2.08 -8.88
CA ASN A 100 -18.44 0.74 -9.43
C ASN A 100 -17.01 0.16 -9.23
N ARG A 101 -16.26 0.65 -8.23
CA ARG A 101 -15.00 0.06 -7.77
C ARG A 101 -14.02 -0.21 -8.92
N TRP A 102 -13.48 -1.43 -9.00
CA TRP A 102 -12.55 -1.86 -10.03
C TRP A 102 -13.19 -2.03 -11.40
N LEU A 103 -14.53 -2.11 -11.53
CA LEU A 103 -15.19 -2.15 -12.84
C LEU A 103 -15.14 -0.78 -13.55
N ASN A 104 -14.87 0.30 -12.82
CA ASN A 104 -14.70 1.62 -13.40
C ASN A 104 -13.35 1.77 -14.08
N ARG A 105 -13.39 2.18 -15.36
CA ARG A 105 -12.21 2.35 -16.21
C ARG A 105 -11.22 3.40 -15.72
N LYS A 106 -11.64 4.32 -14.83
CA LYS A 106 -10.82 5.39 -14.22
C LYS A 106 -10.09 4.97 -12.95
N THR A 107 -10.49 3.86 -12.34
CA THR A 107 -9.89 3.36 -11.08
C THR A 107 -8.40 3.02 -11.24
N PRO A 108 -7.94 2.42 -12.35
CA PRO A 108 -6.51 2.18 -12.58
C PRO A 108 -5.66 3.46 -12.60
N GLU A 109 -6.16 4.53 -13.20
CA GLU A 109 -5.48 5.82 -13.26
C GLU A 109 -5.41 6.47 -11.87
N ALA A 110 -6.53 6.45 -11.11
CA ALA A 110 -6.55 6.93 -9.74
C ALA A 110 -5.60 6.14 -8.82
N PHE A 111 -5.51 4.83 -9.01
CA PHE A 111 -4.55 3.98 -8.30
C PHE A 111 -3.10 4.36 -8.64
N ALA A 112 -2.80 4.66 -9.91
CA ALA A 112 -1.47 5.09 -10.31
C ALA A 112 -1.06 6.42 -9.67
N ASP A 113 -1.98 7.37 -9.55
CA ASP A 113 -1.74 8.66 -8.89
C ASP A 113 -1.52 8.48 -7.38
N TYR A 114 -2.30 7.62 -6.74
CA TYR A 114 -2.06 7.21 -5.35
C TYR A 114 -0.70 6.54 -5.18
N ALA A 115 -0.31 5.64 -6.09
CA ALA A 115 1.00 4.99 -6.05
C ALA A 115 2.14 6.01 -6.15
N ARG A 116 2.03 7.02 -7.05
CA ARG A 116 3.00 8.12 -7.16
C ARG A 116 3.14 8.91 -5.86
N LEU A 117 2.04 9.21 -5.19
CA LEU A 117 2.06 9.85 -3.87
C LEU A 117 2.86 8.99 -2.88
N CYS A 118 2.55 7.70 -2.76
CA CYS A 118 3.27 6.80 -1.84
C CYS A 118 4.76 6.67 -2.17
N TYR A 119 5.13 6.56 -3.45
CA TYR A 119 6.52 6.48 -3.89
C TYR A 119 7.29 7.76 -3.55
N ARG A 120 6.67 8.93 -3.70
CA ARG A 120 7.28 10.21 -3.33
C ARG A 120 7.49 10.32 -1.82
N GLU A 121 6.47 9.97 -1.03
CA GLU A 121 6.49 10.20 0.43
C GLU A 121 7.33 9.17 1.21
N LEU A 122 7.39 7.93 0.74
CA LEU A 122 8.00 6.82 1.47
C LEU A 122 9.21 6.18 0.75
N GLY A 123 9.42 6.48 -0.53
CA GLY A 123 10.46 5.82 -1.35
C GLY A 123 11.91 6.11 -0.95
N ALA A 124 12.13 7.11 -0.08
CA ALA A 124 13.41 7.28 0.60
C ALA A 124 13.76 6.05 1.46
N HIS A 125 12.78 5.51 2.18
CA HIS A 125 12.95 4.39 3.12
C HIS A 125 12.52 3.03 2.55
N VAL A 126 11.60 3.02 1.58
CA VAL A 126 11.02 1.78 1.03
C VAL A 126 11.64 1.42 -0.31
N LYS A 127 12.27 0.24 -0.37
CA LYS A 127 12.92 -0.29 -1.58
C LYS A 127 12.21 -1.48 -2.19
N MET A 128 11.20 -2.03 -1.53
CA MET A 128 10.43 -3.17 -2.00
C MET A 128 8.94 -2.84 -1.95
N TRP A 129 8.32 -2.83 -3.12
CA TRP A 129 6.93 -2.44 -3.29
C TRP A 129 6.13 -3.57 -3.91
N ILE A 130 4.95 -3.79 -3.36
CA ILE A 130 3.91 -4.65 -3.90
C ILE A 130 2.74 -3.73 -4.28
N THR A 131 2.31 -3.74 -5.55
CA THR A 131 1.20 -2.88 -5.97
C THR A 131 -0.13 -3.40 -5.43
N LEU A 132 -0.44 -4.65 -5.74
CA LEU A 132 -1.69 -5.31 -5.40
C LEU A 132 -1.37 -6.61 -4.66
N ASN A 133 -2.07 -6.85 -3.56
CA ASN A 133 -2.07 -8.15 -2.91
C ASN A 133 -3.16 -9.03 -3.51
N GLU A 134 -2.76 -10.17 -4.05
CA GLU A 134 -3.64 -11.26 -4.48
C GLU A 134 -4.80 -10.78 -5.36
N PRO A 135 -4.53 -10.08 -6.49
CA PRO A 135 -5.58 -9.59 -7.38
C PRO A 135 -6.31 -10.71 -8.14
N ASN A 136 -5.89 -11.96 -7.93
CA ASN A 136 -6.43 -13.17 -8.53
C ASN A 136 -7.22 -14.03 -7.53
N ASP A 137 -7.69 -13.42 -6.43
CA ASP A 137 -8.65 -14.06 -5.52
C ASP A 137 -9.91 -14.50 -6.29
N GLU A 138 -10.49 -15.62 -5.88
CA GLU A 138 -11.63 -16.27 -6.54
C GLU A 138 -12.86 -15.37 -6.68
N THR A 139 -12.99 -14.35 -5.84
CA THR A 139 -14.08 -13.38 -5.87
C THR A 139 -13.94 -12.30 -6.94
N VAL A 140 -12.78 -12.19 -7.59
CA VAL A 140 -12.49 -11.15 -8.58
C VAL A 140 -12.97 -11.58 -9.96
N SER A 141 -13.86 -10.79 -10.58
CA SER A 141 -14.32 -11.05 -11.94
C SER A 141 -13.23 -10.78 -12.98
N TYR A 142 -13.34 -11.36 -14.19
CA TYR A 142 -12.40 -11.10 -15.29
C TYR A 142 -12.24 -9.61 -15.63
N LEU A 143 -13.33 -8.83 -15.55
CA LEU A 143 -13.28 -7.41 -15.86
C LEU A 143 -12.55 -6.63 -14.77
N GLU A 144 -12.79 -6.95 -13.49
CA GLU A 144 -12.03 -6.36 -12.37
C GLU A 144 -10.56 -6.74 -12.46
N GLY A 145 -10.25 -8.01 -12.72
CA GLY A 145 -8.89 -8.49 -12.93
C GLY A 145 -8.18 -7.75 -14.07
N HIS A 146 -8.87 -7.49 -15.19
CA HIS A 146 -8.32 -6.67 -16.28
C HIS A 146 -7.95 -5.25 -15.81
N GLN A 147 -8.82 -4.60 -15.02
CA GLN A 147 -8.56 -3.26 -14.50
C GLN A 147 -7.45 -3.26 -13.45
N MET A 148 -7.38 -4.27 -12.60
CA MET A 148 -6.29 -4.47 -11.65
C MET A 148 -4.94 -4.66 -12.36
N LEU A 149 -4.89 -5.46 -13.45
CA LEU A 149 -3.69 -5.60 -14.27
C LEU A 149 -3.26 -4.28 -14.91
N ARG A 150 -4.21 -3.50 -15.43
CA ARG A 150 -3.94 -2.13 -15.94
C ARG A 150 -3.36 -1.25 -14.82
N ALA A 151 -3.94 -1.30 -13.63
CA ALA A 151 -3.53 -0.49 -12.48
C ALA A 151 -2.10 -0.83 -12.03
N HIS A 152 -1.78 -2.13 -11.92
CA HIS A 152 -0.42 -2.61 -11.67
C HIS A 152 0.56 -2.07 -12.71
N ALA A 153 0.25 -2.21 -14.00
CA ALA A 153 1.13 -1.76 -15.07
C ALA A 153 1.37 -0.25 -15.05
N LEU A 154 0.33 0.56 -14.78
CA LEU A 154 0.44 2.01 -14.66
C LEU A 154 1.32 2.42 -13.47
N ALA A 155 1.09 1.83 -12.29
CA ALA A 155 1.89 2.10 -11.09
C ALA A 155 3.36 1.67 -11.28
N TRP A 156 3.61 0.49 -11.86
CA TRP A 156 4.95 0.00 -12.16
C TRP A 156 5.68 0.94 -13.13
N ARG A 157 5.00 1.40 -14.19
CA ARG A 157 5.57 2.35 -15.16
C ARG A 157 5.89 3.70 -14.53
N ALA A 158 5.01 4.20 -13.66
CA ALA A 158 5.26 5.43 -12.90
C ALA A 158 6.52 5.27 -12.05
N TYR A 159 6.65 4.18 -11.27
CA TYR A 159 7.88 3.92 -10.50
C TYR A 159 9.12 3.84 -11.39
N HIS A 160 9.04 3.06 -12.47
CA HIS A 160 10.17 2.83 -13.36
C HIS A 160 10.68 4.11 -14.02
N ARG A 161 9.78 4.98 -14.46
CA ARG A 161 10.13 6.22 -15.18
C ARG A 161 10.51 7.37 -14.25
N GLU A 162 9.80 7.52 -13.14
CA GLU A 162 9.87 8.74 -12.32
C GLU A 162 10.75 8.55 -11.07
N PHE A 163 10.86 7.32 -10.52
CA PHE A 163 11.43 7.10 -9.18
C PHE A 163 12.62 6.13 -9.13
N ARG A 164 12.66 5.13 -10.02
CA ARG A 164 13.64 4.02 -9.95
C ARG A 164 15.09 4.49 -9.97
N HIS A 165 15.42 5.48 -10.80
CA HIS A 165 16.79 5.98 -10.91
C HIS A 165 17.27 6.62 -9.59
N ALA A 166 16.41 7.39 -8.92
CA ALA A 166 16.75 8.05 -7.66
C ALA A 166 16.66 7.12 -6.44
N GLN A 167 15.70 6.18 -6.44
CA GLN A 167 15.37 5.39 -5.26
C GLN A 167 15.98 3.98 -5.27
N GLY A 168 16.26 3.39 -6.43
CA GLY A 168 16.88 2.07 -6.55
C GLY A 168 16.02 0.87 -6.12
N GLY A 169 14.71 1.06 -5.90
CA GLY A 169 13.82 0.00 -5.43
C GLY A 169 13.26 -0.91 -6.52
N LYS A 170 12.51 -1.92 -6.10
CA LYS A 170 11.81 -2.90 -6.94
C LYS A 170 10.31 -2.84 -6.67
N VAL A 171 9.53 -3.08 -7.71
CA VAL A 171 8.06 -3.08 -7.67
C VAL A 171 7.56 -4.34 -8.36
N SER A 172 6.64 -5.05 -7.71
CA SER A 172 5.96 -6.23 -8.25
C SER A 172 4.49 -6.25 -7.82
N THR A 173 3.77 -7.29 -8.19
CA THR A 173 2.47 -7.67 -7.62
C THR A 173 2.66 -8.96 -6.81
N ALA A 174 1.83 -9.18 -5.79
CA ALA A 174 1.78 -10.46 -5.09
C ALA A 174 0.59 -11.27 -5.63
N MET A 175 0.82 -12.50 -6.07
CA MET A 175 -0.22 -13.38 -6.59
C MET A 175 -0.48 -14.51 -5.61
N TYR A 176 -1.75 -14.87 -5.46
CA TYR A 176 -2.14 -16.08 -4.75
C TYR A 176 -1.86 -17.29 -5.66
N SER A 177 -1.27 -18.35 -5.12
CA SER A 177 -1.04 -19.58 -5.87
C SER A 177 -1.08 -20.77 -4.93
N GLU A 178 -2.12 -21.59 -5.08
CA GLU A 178 -2.20 -22.90 -4.45
C GLU A 178 -1.63 -23.96 -5.38
N CYS A 179 -1.00 -24.97 -4.79
CA CYS A 179 -0.54 -26.15 -5.51
C CYS A 179 -1.62 -27.24 -5.42
N ILE A 180 -2.09 -27.73 -6.57
CA ILE A 180 -3.04 -28.84 -6.64
C ILE A 180 -2.26 -30.12 -6.91
N LEU A 181 -2.29 -31.03 -5.94
CA LEU A 181 -1.66 -32.36 -6.06
C LEU A 181 -2.72 -33.41 -6.32
N HIS A 182 -2.53 -34.20 -7.38
CA HIS A 182 -3.29 -35.40 -7.64
C HIS A 182 -2.56 -36.61 -7.07
N TYR A 183 -3.12 -37.21 -6.02
CA TYR A 183 -2.66 -38.50 -5.53
C TYR A 183 -3.32 -39.62 -6.34
N PHE A 184 -2.50 -40.39 -7.06
CA PHE A 184 -2.92 -41.63 -7.69
C PHE A 184 -2.51 -42.80 -6.79
N ASP A 185 -3.48 -43.55 -6.27
CA ASP A 185 -3.21 -44.89 -5.73
C ASP A 185 -2.94 -45.87 -6.88
N ARG A 186 -2.28 -47.01 -6.62
CA ARG A 186 -1.95 -48.08 -7.58
C ARG A 186 -3.18 -48.63 -8.35
N THR A 187 -4.38 -48.26 -7.94
CA THR A 187 -5.67 -48.62 -8.53
C THR A 187 -6.28 -47.56 -9.47
N GLY A 188 -5.67 -46.37 -9.59
CA GLY A 188 -6.04 -45.35 -10.58
C GLY A 188 -7.24 -44.46 -10.22
N MET A 189 -7.75 -44.48 -8.99
CA MET A 189 -8.81 -43.55 -8.56
C MET A 189 -8.27 -42.24 -7.99
N LEU A 190 -8.80 -41.11 -8.48
CA LEU A 190 -8.56 -39.76 -8.00
C LEU A 190 -9.41 -39.48 -6.76
N PHE A 191 -8.78 -39.14 -5.63
CA PHE A 191 -9.45 -38.50 -4.50
C PHE A 191 -9.13 -36.99 -4.50
N HIS A 192 -10.17 -36.15 -4.42
CA HIS A 192 -10.04 -34.75 -4.01
C HIS A 192 -10.14 -34.73 -2.47
N GLN A 193 -9.08 -34.33 -1.77
CA GLN A 193 -9.22 -33.92 -0.37
C GLN A 193 -9.78 -32.50 -0.35
N MET A 194 -10.95 -32.33 0.27
CA MET A 194 -11.51 -31.04 0.68
C MET A 194 -10.79 -30.52 1.91
#